data_AF-A0A317CH70-F1
#
_entry.id   AF-A0A317CH70-F1
#
_cell.length_a   1.000
_cell.length_b   1.000
_cell.length_c   1.000
_cell.angle_alpha   90.00
_cell.angle_beta   90.00
_cell.angle_gamma   90.00
#
_symmetry.space_group_name_H-M   'P 1'
#
loop_
_entity.id
_entity.type
_entity.pdbx_description
1 polymer ?
#
loop_
_entity_poly.entity_id
_entity_poly.type
_entity_poly.pdbx_seq_one_letter_code
_entity_poly.pdbx_strand_id
1 'polypeptide(L)'
;MIKQLTTLSMLVLLLNGCALNAVPKQPVSVSSLATAYDYQLLDPEYRPISLAQMTAAASKADVVFIGEYHGNHASHLLQAELLAAPDDFVDGAV
;
A
#
# COMPACT_ATOMS: atom_id res chain seq x y z
N MET A 1 -39.44 -15.35 -19.26
CA MET A 1 -39.27 -15.31 -17.79
C MET A 1 -37.91 -15.89 -17.34
N ILE A 2 -37.50 -17.09 -17.77
CA ILE A 2 -36.19 -17.72 -17.39
C ILE A 2 -34.95 -16.89 -17.81
N LYS A 3 -34.99 -16.24 -18.98
CA LYS A 3 -33.88 -15.39 -19.47
C LYS A 3 -33.65 -14.12 -18.62
N GLN A 4 -34.70 -13.59 -17.98
CA GLN A 4 -34.59 -12.42 -17.12
C GLN A 4 -34.04 -12.80 -15.73
N LEU A 5 -34.34 -14.02 -15.26
CA LEU A 5 -33.81 -14.53 -14.00
C LEU A 5 -32.30 -14.80 -14.08
N THR A 6 -31.83 -15.26 -15.23
CA THR A 6 -30.39 -15.51 -15.47
C THR A 6 -29.58 -14.23 -15.59
N THR A 7 -30.08 -13.20 -16.29
CA THR A 7 -29.40 -11.88 -16.34
C THR A 7 -29.37 -11.17 -14.99
N LEU A 8 -30.44 -11.27 -14.19
CA LEU A 8 -30.46 -10.66 -12.85
C LEU A 8 -29.44 -11.33 -11.92
N SER A 9 -29.30 -12.65 -11.98
CA SER A 9 -28.31 -13.40 -11.20
C SER A 9 -26.88 -12.95 -11.51
N MET A 10 -26.53 -12.83 -12.80
CA MET A 10 -25.19 -12.41 -13.22
C MET A 10 -24.85 -10.97 -12.78
N LEU A 11 -25.83 -10.07 -12.79
CA LEU A 11 -25.66 -8.69 -12.30
C LEU A 11 -25.40 -8.66 -10.79
N VAL A 12 -26.11 -9.48 -10.00
CA VAL A 12 -25.90 -9.57 -8.55
C VAL A 12 -24.51 -10.12 -8.22
N LEU A 13 -23.98 -11.09 -8.98
CA LEU A 13 -22.61 -11.57 -8.77
C LEU A 13 -21.56 -10.48 -9.03
N LEU A 14 -21.74 -9.64 -10.05
CA LEU A 14 -20.81 -8.53 -10.36
C LEU A 14 -20.80 -7.43 -9.28
N LEU A 15 -21.92 -7.22 -8.58
CA LEU A 15 -22.05 -6.20 -7.53
C LEU A 15 -21.37 -6.58 -6.20
N ASN A 16 -21.15 -7.87 -5.92
CA ASN A 16 -20.54 -8.32 -4.67
C ASN A 16 -19.00 -8.12 -4.62
N GLY A 17 -18.35 -7.89 -5.75
CA GLY A 17 -16.90 -7.64 -5.80
C GLY A 17 -16.47 -6.38 -5.05
N CYS A 18 -17.31 -5.35 -5.01
CA CYS A 18 -16.99 -4.11 -4.29
C CYS A 18 -17.09 -4.26 -2.76
N ALA A 19 -18.03 -5.07 -2.26
CA ALA A 19 -18.30 -5.22 -0.83
C ALA A 19 -17.23 -6.05 -0.10
N LEU A 20 -16.60 -7.01 -0.79
CA LEU A 20 -15.53 -7.85 -0.23
C LEU A 20 -14.20 -7.12 -0.08
N ASN A 21 -14.01 -5.97 -0.74
CA ASN A 21 -12.84 -5.11 -0.59
C ASN A 21 -13.01 -4.05 0.51
N ALA A 22 -13.97 -4.25 1.43
CA ALA A 22 -14.10 -3.42 2.60
C ALA A 22 -12.86 -3.56 3.48
N VAL A 23 -11.89 -2.67 3.29
CA VAL A 23 -10.69 -2.61 4.11
C VAL A 23 -11.14 -2.34 5.56
N PRO A 24 -10.81 -3.21 6.53
CA PRO A 24 -11.17 -2.98 7.92
C PRO A 24 -10.63 -1.62 8.35
N LYS A 25 -11.56 -0.73 8.72
CA LYS A 25 -11.28 0.61 9.21
C LYS A 25 -10.77 0.51 10.65
N GLN A 26 -9.60 -0.08 10.87
CA GLN A 26 -8.92 0.13 12.15
C GLN A 26 -8.52 1.61 12.20
N PRO A 27 -8.85 2.35 13.27
CA PRO A 27 -8.37 3.71 13.44
C PRO A 27 -6.87 3.66 13.65
N VAL A 28 -6.13 3.91 12.58
CA VAL A 28 -4.68 4.04 12.61
C VAL A 28 -4.37 5.38 13.24
N SER A 29 -3.62 5.38 14.34
CA SER A 29 -3.05 6.61 14.90
C SER A 29 -1.85 7.01 14.03
N VAL A 30 -2.13 7.63 12.88
CA VAL A 30 -1.12 8.33 12.09
C VAL A 30 -0.89 9.70 12.70
N SER A 31 0.36 10.07 12.94
CA SER A 31 0.69 11.42 13.42
C SER A 31 0.46 12.44 12.31
N SER A 32 0.26 13.72 12.66
CA SER A 32 0.26 14.77 11.64
C SER A 32 1.65 14.88 11.01
N LEU A 33 1.69 14.99 9.69
CA LEU A 33 2.89 15.31 8.94
C LEU A 33 3.13 16.83 9.01
N ALA A 34 4.37 17.26 9.26
CA ALA A 34 4.71 18.67 9.44
C ALA A 34 5.04 19.37 8.11
N THR A 35 5.60 18.63 7.15
CA THR A 35 6.03 19.15 5.84
C THR A 35 5.47 18.32 4.69
N ALA A 36 5.56 18.86 3.47
CA ALA A 36 5.21 18.13 2.24
C ALA A 36 6.20 17.00 1.90
N TYR A 37 7.33 16.89 2.61
CA TYR A 37 8.35 15.87 2.44
C TYR A 37 8.27 14.78 3.52
N ASP A 38 7.42 14.94 4.53
CA ASP A 38 7.25 13.93 5.57
C ASP A 38 6.34 12.81 5.05
N TYR A 39 6.65 11.57 5.41
CA TYR A 39 5.79 10.42 5.16
C TYR A 39 5.80 9.46 6.36
N GLN A 40 4.79 8.59 6.41
CA GLN A 40 4.73 7.46 7.32
C GLN A 40 4.48 6.20 6.50
N LEU A 41 5.24 5.14 6.75
CA LEU A 41 5.04 3.84 6.12
C LEU A 41 4.23 2.95 7.07
N LEU A 42 3.28 2.21 6.51
CA LEU A 42 2.41 1.32 7.27
C LEU A 42 2.45 -0.08 6.66
N ASP A 43 2.36 -1.10 7.50
CA ASP A 43 2.19 -2.50 7.07
C ASP A 43 0.72 -2.81 6.70
N PRO A 44 0.40 -4.04 6.24
CA PRO A 44 -0.99 -4.42 5.88
C PRO A 44 -1.99 -4.38 7.05
N GLU A 45 -1.50 -4.45 8.29
CA GLU A 45 -2.30 -4.27 9.51
C GLU A 45 -2.32 -2.80 9.99
N TYR A 46 -1.86 -1.88 9.13
CA TYR A 46 -1.76 -0.45 9.39
C TYR A 46 -0.87 -0.06 10.58
N ARG A 47 0.16 -0.85 10.88
CA ARG A 47 1.13 -0.49 11.92
C ARG A 47 2.29 0.30 11.30
N PRO A 48 2.78 1.36 11.95
CA PRO A 48 3.96 2.08 11.48
C PRO A 48 5.18 1.17 11.33
N ILE A 49 5.86 1.30 10.20
CA ILE A 49 7.13 0.63 9.90
C ILE A 49 8.18 1.64 9.47
N SER A 50 9.45 1.29 9.62
CA SER A 50 10.57 2.10 9.11
C SER A 50 10.83 1.83 7.63
N LEU A 51 11.55 2.76 6.98
CA LEU A 51 12.06 2.56 5.63
C LEU A 51 12.93 1.30 5.52
N ALA A 52 13.71 1.00 6.57
CA ALA A 52 14.51 -0.21 6.68
C ALA A 52 13.67 -1.49 6.60
N GLN A 53 12.58 -1.54 7.36
CA GLN A 53 11.66 -2.67 7.37
C GLN A 53 10.96 -2.84 6.03
N MET A 54 10.56 -1.74 5.39
CA MET A 54 9.98 -1.76 4.04
C MET A 54 11.00 -2.28 3.02
N THR A 55 12.23 -1.77 3.03
CA THR A 55 13.31 -2.19 2.12
C THR A 55 13.65 -3.66 2.29
N ALA A 56 13.77 -4.14 3.53
CA ALA A 56 14.00 -5.54 3.83
C ALA A 56 12.85 -6.45 3.33
N ALA A 57 11.59 -5.98 3.39
CA ALA A 57 10.47 -6.70 2.80
C ALA A 57 10.51 -6.68 1.26
N ALA A 58 10.83 -5.52 0.67
CA ALA A 58 10.93 -5.33 -0.78
C ALA A 58 12.05 -6.18 -1.41
N SER A 59 13.18 -6.35 -0.71
CA SER A 59 14.33 -7.17 -1.14
C SER A 59 13.98 -8.65 -1.39
N LYS A 60 12.87 -9.14 -0.83
CA LYS A 60 12.39 -10.53 -0.99
C LYS A 60 11.54 -10.72 -2.24
N ALA A 61 11.15 -9.66 -2.92
CA ALA A 61 10.30 -9.70 -4.10
C ALA A 61 11.15 -9.56 -5.37
N ASP A 62 10.83 -10.33 -6.40
CA ASP A 62 11.48 -10.19 -7.71
C ASP A 62 11.14 -8.86 -8.40
N VAL A 63 9.92 -8.35 -8.15
CA VAL A 63 9.39 -7.11 -8.73
C VAL A 63 8.57 -6.36 -7.68
N VAL A 64 8.85 -5.06 -7.51
CA VAL A 64 8.12 -4.17 -6.60
C VAL A 64 7.36 -3.13 -7.43
N PHE A 65 6.04 -3.03 -7.20
CA PHE A 65 5.21 -1.99 -7.79
C PHE A 65 5.04 -0.84 -6.81
N ILE A 66 5.41 0.38 -7.22
CA ILE A 66 5.21 1.61 -6.45
C ILE A 66 4.23 2.49 -7.20
N GLY A 67 3.03 2.67 -6.64
CA GLY A 67 2.05 3.63 -7.14
C GLY A 67 2.25 4.99 -6.47
N GLU A 68 2.07 6.08 -7.23
CA GLU A 68 2.17 7.44 -6.71
C GLU A 68 1.01 8.34 -7.16
N TYR A 69 0.82 9.41 -6.40
CA TYR A 69 0.08 10.58 -6.87
C TYR A 69 1.09 11.61 -7.40
N HIS A 70 1.05 11.88 -8.69
CA HIS A 70 2.01 12.79 -9.34
C HIS A 70 2.05 14.17 -8.68
N GLY A 71 3.27 14.65 -8.42
CA GLY A 71 3.50 15.95 -7.77
C GLY A 71 3.46 15.91 -6.23
N ASN A 72 3.32 14.73 -5.62
CA ASN A 72 3.53 14.56 -4.19
C ASN A 72 5.03 14.47 -3.86
N HIS A 73 5.55 15.47 -3.14
CA HIS A 73 6.98 15.58 -2.83
C HIS A 73 7.50 14.43 -1.97
N ALA A 74 6.74 14.01 -0.96
CA ALA A 74 7.10 12.87 -0.11
C ALA A 74 7.13 11.55 -0.89
N SER A 75 6.24 11.37 -1.89
CA SER A 75 6.27 10.19 -2.77
C SER A 75 7.57 10.11 -3.58
N HIS A 76 7.99 11.22 -4.20
CA HIS A 76 9.26 11.25 -4.94
C HIS A 76 10.46 11.05 -4.02
N LEU A 77 10.45 11.65 -2.82
CA LEU A 77 11.51 11.44 -1.82
C LEU A 77 11.61 9.98 -1.42
N LEU A 78 10.50 9.35 -1.05
CA LEU A 78 10.45 7.93 -0.69
C LEU A 78 11.00 7.04 -1.82
N GLN A 79 10.63 7.29 -3.07
CA GLN A 79 11.15 6.53 -4.21
C GLN A 79 12.66 6.70 -4.39
N ALA A 80 13.17 7.92 -4.22
CA ALA A 80 14.62 8.18 -4.29
C ALA A 80 15.36 7.48 -3.14
N GLU A 81 14.82 7.50 -1.93
CA GLU A 81 15.39 6.81 -0.76
C GLU A 81 15.36 5.29 -0.92
N LEU A 82 14.27 4.72 -1.46
CA LEU A 82 14.17 3.29 -1.75
C LEU A 82 15.16 2.84 -2.83
N LEU A 83 15.35 3.64 -3.89
CA LEU A 83 16.30 3.33 -4.95
C LEU A 83 17.76 3.44 -4.47
N ALA A 84 18.03 4.35 -3.53
CA ALA A 84 19.34 4.52 -2.93
C ALA A 84 19.62 3.52 -1.80
N ALA A 85 18.62 2.76 -1.35
CA ALA A 85 18.76 1.85 -0.23
C ALA A 85 19.76 0.73 -0.58
N PRO A 86 20.79 0.52 0.25
CA PRO A 86 21.74 -0.57 0.06
C PRO A 86 21.09 -1.96 0.09
N ASP A 87 21.57 -2.89 -0.74
CA ASP A 87 21.12 -4.30 -0.75
C ASP A 87 21.38 -5.03 0.59
N ASP A 88 22.28 -4.51 1.43
CA ASP A 88 22.67 -5.08 2.73
C ASP A 88 21.89 -4.53 3.93
N PHE A 89 20.81 -3.75 3.70
CA PHE A 89 19.89 -3.30 4.77
C PHE A 89 19.15 -4.45 5.50
N VAL A 90 19.44 -5.69 5.14
CA VAL A 90 18.85 -6.93 5.67
C VAL A 90 19.25 -7.22 7.13
N ASP A 91 20.34 -6.62 7.65
CA ASP A 91 20.90 -7.03 8.95
C ASP A 91 20.81 -6.02 10.10
N GLY A 92 20.08 -4.91 9.96
CA GLY A 92 19.71 -4.05 11.09
C GLY A 92 20.88 -3.45 11.91
N ALA A 93 22.04 -3.26 11.28
CA ALA A 93 23.24 -2.72 11.94
C ALA A 93 23.72 -1.42 11.29
N VAL A 94 23.02 -0.32 11.57
CA VAL A 94 23.61 1.03 11.72
C VAL A 94 22.85 1.76 12.83
#